data_AF-A0A9N7MN14-F1
#
_entry.id   AF-A0A9N7MN14-F1
#
_cell.length_a   1.000
_cell.length_b   1.000
_cell.length_c   1.000
_cell.angle_alpha   90.00
_cell.angle_beta   90.00
_cell.angle_gamma   90.00
#
_symmetry.space_group_name_H-M   'P 1'
#
loop_
_entity.id
_entity.type
_entity.pdbx_description
1 polymer ?
#
loop_
_entity_poly.entity_id
_entity_poly.type
_entity_poly.pdbx_seq_one_letter_code
_entity_poly.pdbx_strand_id
1 'polypeptide(L)'
;MASDARLAACVIVRDCGHIFQGLRSMVDVAGGTGTMAKAFVDAFPELECSVLDLPHVVEGLEGSQNLRFVGGDMFESIPRADAVFMKWIMHDWSDEDCVKILKTCKEAIPSRDEGGKVIVIDIVVDDEVENEKQNKSLAMENQLFWDIEMMVMTGGKREPRKNGRSFFVRLASRATRLRVC
;
A
#
# COMPACT_ATOMS: atom_id res chain seq x y z
N MET A 1 -9.18 0.09 -10.92
CA MET A 1 -8.44 0.71 -9.79
C MET A 1 -9.31 1.54 -8.86
N ALA A 2 -10.05 2.58 -9.31
CA ALA A 2 -10.84 3.43 -8.41
C ALA A 2 -12.03 2.74 -7.71
N SER A 3 -12.69 1.79 -8.38
CA SER A 3 -13.76 0.97 -7.78
C SER A 3 -13.22 0.09 -6.65
N ASP A 4 -12.10 -0.58 -6.89
CA ASP A 4 -11.41 -1.38 -5.89
C ASP A 4 -10.92 -0.53 -4.71
N ALA A 5 -10.36 0.66 -4.96
CA ALA A 5 -9.92 1.57 -3.90
C ALA A 5 -11.05 1.90 -2.91
N ARG A 6 -12.30 2.09 -3.37
CA ARG A 6 -13.44 2.31 -2.45
C ARG A 6 -13.73 1.09 -1.58
N LEU A 7 -13.75 -0.09 -2.17
CA LEU A 7 -14.01 -1.34 -1.43
C LEU A 7 -12.89 -1.63 -0.43
N ALA A 8 -11.63 -1.51 -0.88
CA ALA A 8 -10.45 -1.67 -0.04
C ALA A 8 -10.49 -0.69 1.14
N ALA A 9 -10.73 0.60 0.88
CA ALA A 9 -10.83 1.60 1.93
C ALA A 9 -11.92 1.26 2.96
N CYS A 10 -13.12 0.87 2.53
CA CYS A 10 -14.19 0.43 3.44
C CYS A 10 -13.74 -0.70 4.37
N VAL A 11 -13.08 -1.73 3.82
CA VAL A 11 -12.60 -2.87 4.60
C VAL A 11 -11.48 -2.45 5.55
N ILE A 12 -10.51 -1.67 5.07
CA ILE A 12 -9.36 -1.22 5.87
C ILE A 12 -9.81 -0.34 7.03
N VAL A 13 -10.68 0.64 6.78
CA VAL A 13 -11.20 1.53 7.83
C VAL A 13 -11.95 0.72 8.89
N ARG A 14 -12.81 -0.23 8.46
CA ARG A 14 -13.62 -1.04 9.37
C ARG A 14 -12.79 -2.02 10.18
N ASP A 15 -11.94 -2.80 9.53
CA ASP A 15 -11.30 -3.97 10.14
C ASP A 15 -9.87 -3.66 10.64
N CYS A 16 -9.26 -2.59 10.14
CA CYS A 16 -7.86 -2.22 10.38
C CYS A 16 -7.66 -0.75 10.75
N GLY A 17 -8.72 -0.02 11.09
CA GLY A 17 -8.62 1.40 11.43
C GLY A 17 -7.66 1.70 12.59
N HIS A 18 -7.48 0.75 13.52
CA HIS A 18 -6.51 0.87 14.63
C HIS A 18 -5.05 1.06 14.17
N ILE A 19 -4.68 0.67 12.95
CA ILE A 19 -3.34 0.88 12.40
C ILE A 19 -3.06 2.38 12.18
N PHE A 20 -4.10 3.12 11.81
CA PHE A 20 -4.05 4.54 11.44
C PHE A 20 -4.33 5.48 12.62
N GLN A 21 -4.78 4.95 13.76
CA GLN A 21 -5.00 5.73 14.97
C GLN A 21 -3.69 6.37 15.47
N GLY A 22 -3.76 7.64 15.82
CA GLY A 22 -2.62 8.43 16.32
C GLY A 22 -1.67 8.97 15.24
N LEU A 23 -1.91 8.67 13.96
CA LEU A 23 -1.20 9.34 12.86
C LEU A 23 -1.78 10.74 12.63
N ARG A 24 -0.91 11.74 12.49
CA ARG A 24 -1.32 13.10 12.12
C ARG A 24 -1.13 13.36 10.63
N SER A 25 -0.14 12.71 10.02
CA SER A 25 0.14 12.87 8.59
C SER A 25 0.44 11.54 7.89
N MET A 26 -0.04 11.39 6.67
CA MET A 26 0.22 10.21 5.83
C MET A 26 0.42 10.60 4.36
N VAL A 27 1.31 9.89 3.65
CA VAL A 27 1.43 9.98 2.19
C VAL A 27 0.85 8.72 1.55
N ASP A 28 -0.10 8.88 0.63
CA ASP A 28 -0.61 7.84 -0.27
C ASP A 28 0.19 7.88 -1.58
N VAL A 29 1.14 6.96 -1.73
CA VAL A 29 2.09 6.92 -2.84
C VAL A 29 1.48 6.20 -4.04
N ALA A 30 1.59 6.83 -5.21
CA ALA A 30 0.91 6.44 -6.44
C ALA A 30 -0.61 6.28 -6.23
N GLY A 31 -1.19 7.21 -5.46
CA GLY A 31 -2.60 7.20 -5.07
C GLY A 31 -3.58 7.66 -6.17
N GLY A 32 -3.06 8.09 -7.33
CA GLY A 32 -3.83 8.54 -8.48
C GLY A 32 -4.79 9.69 -8.14
N THR A 33 -6.09 9.46 -8.34
CA THR A 33 -7.15 10.46 -8.06
C THR A 33 -7.45 10.64 -6.56
N GLY A 34 -6.68 9.98 -5.68
CA GLY A 34 -6.77 10.10 -4.23
C GLY A 34 -7.99 9.40 -3.62
N THR A 35 -8.53 8.37 -4.26
CA THR A 35 -9.74 7.67 -3.76
C THR A 35 -9.52 7.05 -2.38
N MET A 36 -8.35 6.44 -2.15
CA MET A 36 -7.96 5.89 -0.85
C MET A 36 -7.76 7.00 0.18
N ALA A 37 -6.93 7.99 -0.14
CA ALA A 37 -6.68 9.14 0.71
C ALA A 37 -7.97 9.87 1.15
N LYS A 38 -8.93 10.07 0.24
CA LYS A 38 -10.27 10.64 0.56
C LYS A 38 -11.00 9.82 1.63
N ALA A 39 -11.06 8.50 1.44
CA ALA A 39 -11.72 7.63 2.41
C ALA A 39 -11.02 7.61 3.78
N PHE A 40 -9.69 7.78 3.82
CA PHE A 40 -8.95 7.89 5.07
C PHE A 40 -9.23 9.21 5.79
N VAL A 41 -9.19 10.35 5.11
CA VAL A 41 -9.47 11.64 5.76
C VAL A 41 -10.94 11.75 6.22
N ASP A 42 -11.87 11.11 5.51
CA ASP A 42 -13.27 11.03 5.92
C ASP A 42 -13.46 10.17 7.18
N ALA A 43 -12.68 9.09 7.30
CA ALA A 43 -12.73 8.18 8.44
C ALA A 43 -11.93 8.67 9.66
N PHE A 44 -10.86 9.42 9.43
CA PHE A 44 -9.94 9.93 10.45
C PHE A 44 -9.77 11.45 10.27
N PRO A 45 -10.69 12.27 10.82
CA PRO A 45 -10.69 13.72 10.59
C PRO A 45 -9.46 14.48 11.07
N GLU A 46 -8.65 13.88 11.96
CA GLU A 46 -7.38 14.46 12.44
C GLU A 46 -6.19 14.14 11.52
N LEU A 47 -6.38 13.26 10.54
CA LEU A 47 -5.33 12.82 9.62
C LEU A 47 -5.23 13.76 8.43
N GLU A 48 -4.03 14.31 8.19
CA GLU A 48 -3.68 14.97 6.95
C GLU A 48 -3.10 13.97 5.95
N CYS A 49 -3.71 13.84 4.78
CA CYS A 49 -3.22 12.98 3.71
C CYS A 49 -2.62 13.78 2.55
N SER A 50 -1.50 13.29 2.03
CA SER A 50 -0.92 13.78 0.78
C SER A 50 -0.93 12.65 -0.23
N VAL A 51 -1.52 12.85 -1.41
CA VAL A 51 -1.39 11.91 -2.52
C VAL A 51 -0.15 12.30 -3.31
N LEU A 52 0.83 11.41 -3.38
CA LEU A 52 1.98 11.55 -4.26
C LEU A 52 1.72 10.75 -5.53
N ASP A 53 1.79 11.39 -6.69
CA ASP A 53 1.79 10.70 -7.98
C ASP A 53 2.59 11.50 -9.00
N LEU A 54 2.77 10.96 -10.21
CA LEU A 54 3.48 11.66 -11.26
C LEU A 54 2.79 13.00 -11.58
N PRO A 55 3.53 14.07 -11.94
CA PRO A 55 2.96 15.41 -12.12
C PRO A 55 1.76 15.45 -13.06
N HIS A 56 1.79 14.69 -14.16
CA HIS A 56 0.71 14.62 -15.14
C HIS A 56 -0.54 13.86 -14.64
N VAL A 57 -0.42 13.04 -13.59
CA VAL A 57 -1.54 12.30 -12.98
C VAL A 57 -2.31 13.19 -12.01
N VAL A 58 -1.59 14.01 -11.24
CA VAL A 58 -2.20 14.95 -10.28
C VAL A 58 -2.54 16.31 -10.86
N GLU A 59 -2.20 16.55 -12.13
CA GLU A 59 -2.50 17.81 -12.80
C GLU A 59 -4.01 18.11 -12.78
N GLY A 60 -4.37 19.30 -12.31
CA GLY A 60 -5.76 19.74 -12.21
C GLY A 60 -6.58 19.07 -11.08
N LEU A 61 -5.98 18.21 -10.26
CA LEU A 61 -6.64 17.67 -9.09
C LEU A 61 -6.60 18.67 -7.94
N GLU A 62 -7.79 19.02 -7.43
CA GLU A 62 -7.93 19.87 -6.26
C GLU A 62 -8.07 19.03 -4.99
N GLY A 63 -7.32 19.44 -3.96
CA GLY A 63 -7.38 18.86 -2.64
C GLY A 63 -8.64 19.26 -1.86
N SER A 64 -8.72 18.79 -0.62
CA SER A 64 -9.66 19.28 0.39
C SER A 64 -8.88 19.77 1.61
N GLN A 65 -9.56 20.21 2.67
CA GLN A 65 -8.90 20.80 3.84
C GLN A 65 -7.77 19.92 4.43
N ASN A 66 -7.96 18.59 4.43
CA ASN A 66 -7.00 17.62 4.98
C ASN A 66 -6.38 16.72 3.89
N LEU A 67 -6.59 17.04 2.62
CA LEU A 67 -6.10 16.25 1.49
C LEU A 67 -5.38 17.15 0.50
N ARG A 68 -4.13 16.84 0.20
CA ARG A 68 -3.36 17.55 -0.84
C ARG A 68 -2.82 16.60 -1.89
N PHE A 69 -2.63 17.09 -3.10
CA PHE A 69 -1.98 16.37 -4.18
C PHE A 69 -0.57 16.93 -4.40
N VAL A 70 0.40 16.04 -4.58
CA VAL A 70 1.81 16.36 -4.77
C VAL A 70 2.29 15.65 -6.02
N GLY A 71 2.75 16.42 -7.00
CA GLY A 71 3.39 15.88 -8.20
C GLY A 71 4.85 15.56 -7.93
N GLY A 72 5.28 14.33 -8.18
CA GLY A 72 6.66 13.91 -7.98
C GLY A 72 6.92 12.46 -8.37
N ASP A 73 8.16 12.03 -8.20
CA ASP A 73 8.60 10.65 -8.43
C ASP A 73 8.94 9.98 -7.10
N MET A 74 8.27 8.87 -6.79
CA MET A 74 8.50 8.07 -5.59
C MET A 74 9.90 7.44 -5.52
N PHE A 75 10.59 7.29 -6.65
CA PHE A 75 11.98 6.85 -6.69
C PHE A 75 12.96 7.93 -6.27
N GLU A 76 12.58 9.21 -6.40
CA GLU A 76 13.43 10.34 -6.06
C GLU A 76 13.17 10.86 -4.65
N SER A 77 11.91 11.19 -4.32
CA SER A 77 11.57 11.72 -3.01
C SER A 77 10.10 11.54 -2.67
N ILE A 78 9.84 11.27 -1.39
CA ILE A 78 8.49 11.18 -0.83
C ILE A 78 8.35 12.27 0.25
N PRO A 79 7.26 13.05 0.28
CA PRO A 79 7.04 14.07 1.30
C PRO A 79 7.11 13.49 2.72
N ARG A 80 7.66 14.26 3.65
CA ARG A 80 7.74 13.86 5.07
C ARG A 80 6.32 13.67 5.66
N ALA A 81 6.10 12.54 6.34
CA ALA A 81 4.86 12.24 7.05
C ALA A 81 5.07 11.16 8.13
N ASP A 82 4.12 11.02 9.05
CA ASP A 82 4.19 9.99 10.10
C ASP A 82 4.08 8.57 9.51
N ALA A 83 3.36 8.43 8.39
CA ALA A 83 3.28 7.18 7.66
C ALA A 83 3.34 7.35 6.14
N VAL A 84 3.82 6.31 5.46
CA VAL A 84 3.71 6.13 4.01
C VAL A 84 2.81 4.94 3.73
N PHE A 85 1.80 5.13 2.90
CA PHE A 85 0.83 4.14 2.46
C PHE A 85 1.03 3.85 0.97
N MET A 86 1.09 2.57 0.61
CA MET A 86 1.24 2.08 -0.76
C MET A 86 0.26 0.96 -1.02
N LYS A 87 -0.67 1.17 -1.96
CA LYS A 87 -1.61 0.13 -2.39
C LYS A 87 -1.29 -0.28 -3.82
N TRP A 88 -1.07 -1.57 -4.02
CA TRP A 88 -0.88 -2.17 -5.35
C TRP A 88 0.31 -1.59 -6.12
N ILE A 89 1.42 -1.33 -5.42
CA ILE A 89 2.62 -0.77 -6.03
C ILE A 89 3.72 -1.83 -6.12
N MET A 90 3.92 -2.62 -5.07
CA MET A 90 5.11 -3.46 -4.94
C MET A 90 5.14 -4.65 -5.91
N HIS A 91 4.02 -5.02 -6.54
CA HIS A 91 3.96 -6.07 -7.55
C HIS A 91 4.29 -5.60 -8.97
N ASP A 92 4.27 -4.30 -9.23
CA ASP A 92 4.56 -3.73 -10.56
C ASP A 92 6.06 -3.61 -10.83
N TRP A 93 6.88 -3.66 -9.77
CA TRP A 93 8.31 -3.38 -9.81
C TRP A 93 9.17 -4.60 -9.52
N SER A 94 10.40 -4.58 -10.05
CA SER A 94 11.42 -5.58 -9.69
C SER A 94 11.79 -5.50 -8.21
N ASP A 95 12.46 -6.52 -7.69
CA ASP A 95 12.92 -6.53 -6.31
C ASP A 95 13.93 -5.38 -6.04
N GLU A 96 14.78 -5.05 -7.00
CA GLU A 96 15.73 -3.93 -6.90
C GLU A 96 15.00 -2.58 -6.80
N ASP A 97 13.96 -2.39 -7.61
CA ASP A 97 13.18 -1.15 -7.63
C ASP A 97 12.29 -1.05 -6.39
N CYS A 98 11.70 -2.15 -5.94
CA CYS A 98 11.01 -2.24 -4.65
C CYS A 98 11.92 -1.80 -3.49
N VAL A 99 13.18 -2.24 -3.48
CA VAL A 99 14.15 -1.83 -2.44
C VAL A 99 14.46 -0.34 -2.52
N LYS A 100 14.53 0.26 -3.72
CA LYS A 100 14.71 1.71 -3.86
C LYS A 100 13.50 2.46 -3.31
N ILE A 101 12.28 2.08 -3.70
CA ILE A 101 11.04 2.69 -3.22
C ILE A 101 10.99 2.63 -1.68
N LEU A 102 11.23 1.46 -1.09
CA LEU A 102 11.20 1.29 0.37
C LEU A 102 12.27 2.12 1.10
N LYS A 103 13.43 2.37 0.49
CA LYS A 103 14.44 3.29 1.04
C LYS A 103 13.91 4.72 1.07
N THR A 104 13.33 5.20 -0.04
CA THR A 104 12.72 6.52 -0.10
C THR A 104 11.59 6.66 0.92
N CYS A 105 10.76 5.62 1.10
CA CYS A 105 9.72 5.60 2.14
C CYS A 105 10.32 5.74 3.54
N LYS A 106 11.40 5.01 3.83
CA LYS A 106 12.10 5.07 5.12
C LYS A 106 12.68 6.45 5.39
N GLU A 107 13.18 7.12 4.36
CA GLU A 107 13.67 8.49 4.46
C GLU A 107 12.55 9.51 4.67
N ALA A 108 11.30 9.21 4.29
CA ALA A 108 10.16 10.10 4.44
C ALA A 108 9.50 10.04 5.83
N ILE A 109 9.70 8.97 6.60
CA ILE A 109 9.04 8.80 7.91
C ILE A 109 9.97 9.14 9.09
N PRO A 110 9.40 9.43 10.28
CA PRO A 110 10.14 9.46 11.54
C PRO A 110 10.79 8.11 11.85
N SER A 111 11.67 8.10 12.85
CA SER A 111 12.23 6.84 13.34
C SER A 111 11.13 5.92 13.88
N ARG A 112 11.43 4.62 13.96
CA ARG A 112 10.50 3.64 14.50
C ARG A 112 10.11 3.95 15.95
N ASP A 113 11.05 4.45 16.76
CA ASP A 113 10.81 4.79 18.16
C ASP A 113 9.89 6.01 18.30
N GLU A 114 9.87 6.87 17.30
CA GLU A 114 8.94 8.01 17.18
C GLU A 114 7.61 7.61 16.52
N GLY A 115 7.43 6.33 16.16
CA GLY A 115 6.18 5.80 15.63
C GLY A 115 6.01 5.86 14.11
N GLY A 116 7.09 6.08 13.34
CA GLY A 116 7.05 6.06 11.88
C GLY A 116 6.61 4.71 11.31
N LYS A 117 5.76 4.72 10.27
CA LYS A 117 5.20 3.48 9.66
C LYS A 117 5.25 3.49 8.13
N VAL A 118 5.58 2.35 7.54
CA VAL A 118 5.31 2.07 6.12
C VAL A 118 4.22 1.01 6.05
N ILE A 119 3.12 1.33 5.38
CA ILE A 119 1.93 0.50 5.24
C ILE A 119 1.82 0.12 3.76
N VAL A 120 2.00 -1.15 3.46
CA VAL A 120 1.80 -1.69 2.12
C VAL A 120 0.43 -2.34 2.07
N ILE A 121 -0.18 -2.44 0.88
CA ILE A 121 -1.35 -3.27 0.53
C ILE A 121 -1.06 -3.96 -0.79
N ASP A 122 -0.76 -5.25 -0.71
CA ASP A 122 -0.45 -6.06 -1.88
C ASP A 122 -0.87 -7.53 -1.67
N ILE A 123 -0.96 -8.27 -2.77
CA ILE A 123 -1.23 -9.71 -2.71
C ILE A 123 0.06 -10.44 -2.38
N VAL A 124 0.01 -11.20 -1.28
CA VAL A 124 1.07 -12.10 -0.87
C VAL A 124 0.74 -13.50 -1.37
N VAL A 125 1.69 -14.12 -2.06
CA VAL A 125 1.68 -15.55 -2.37
C VAL A 125 2.46 -16.25 -1.27
N ASP A 126 1.76 -17.05 -0.46
CA ASP A 126 2.39 -17.91 0.55
C ASP A 126 2.57 -19.30 -0.06
N ASP A 127 3.82 -19.74 -0.24
CA ASP A 127 4.14 -21.07 -0.76
C ASP A 127 3.92 -22.19 0.29
N GLU A 128 3.69 -21.85 1.57
CA GLU A 128 3.68 -22.79 2.71
C GLU A 128 2.35 -22.85 3.49
N VAL A 129 1.19 -22.66 2.87
CA VAL A 129 -0.09 -22.77 3.60
C VAL A 129 -0.51 -24.23 3.71
N GLU A 130 0.06 -24.99 4.65
CA GLU A 130 -0.33 -26.39 4.89
C GLU A 130 -1.66 -26.56 5.65
N ASN A 131 -2.17 -25.59 6.44
CA ASN A 131 -3.07 -25.97 7.54
C ASN A 131 -4.55 -25.51 7.63
N GLU A 132 -5.19 -24.85 6.64
CA GLU A 132 -6.65 -24.57 6.75
C GLU A 132 -7.43 -24.80 5.43
N LYS A 133 -8.24 -25.86 5.36
CA LYS A 133 -8.81 -26.39 4.09
C LYS A 133 -9.96 -25.59 3.44
N GLN A 134 -10.58 -24.63 4.14
CA GLN A 134 -11.80 -23.97 3.63
C GLN A 134 -11.59 -22.54 3.10
N ASN A 135 -10.64 -21.76 3.64
CA ASN A 135 -10.26 -20.44 3.08
C ASN A 135 -9.20 -20.53 1.95
N LYS A 136 -8.62 -21.72 1.73
CA LYS A 136 -7.59 -21.95 0.69
C LYS A 136 -8.09 -21.78 -0.73
N SER A 137 -9.30 -22.24 -1.06
CA SER A 137 -9.79 -22.22 -2.45
C SER A 137 -9.92 -20.79 -2.97
N LEU A 138 -10.60 -19.91 -2.23
CA LEU A 138 -10.82 -18.52 -2.63
C LEU A 138 -9.53 -17.69 -2.64
N ALA A 139 -8.65 -17.87 -1.66
CA ALA A 139 -7.38 -17.15 -1.63
C ALA A 139 -6.47 -17.56 -2.80
N MET A 140 -6.38 -18.87 -3.08
CA MET A 140 -5.63 -19.41 -4.21
C MET A 140 -6.26 -19.04 -5.56
N GLU A 141 -7.60 -19.08 -5.68
CA GLU A 141 -8.32 -18.65 -6.88
C GLU A 141 -8.10 -17.16 -7.14
N ASN A 142 -8.14 -16.30 -6.12
CA ASN A 142 -7.87 -14.88 -6.27
C ASN A 142 -6.41 -14.61 -6.62
N GLN A 143 -5.45 -15.35 -6.06
CA GLN A 143 -4.04 -15.28 -6.44
C GLN A 143 -3.85 -15.68 -7.91
N LEU A 144 -4.41 -16.82 -8.33
CA LEU A 144 -4.34 -17.29 -9.72
C LEU A 144 -5.03 -16.34 -10.68
N PHE A 145 -6.19 -15.81 -10.31
CA PHE A 145 -6.89 -14.80 -11.10
C PHE A 145 -6.03 -13.55 -11.26
N TRP A 146 -5.43 -13.07 -10.17
CA TRP A 146 -4.51 -11.93 -10.21
C TRP A 146 -3.28 -12.22 -11.05
N ASP A 147 -2.70 -13.42 -10.96
CA ASP A 147 -1.55 -13.82 -11.78
C ASP A 147 -1.89 -13.83 -13.27
N ILE A 148 -3.08 -14.34 -13.64
CA ILE A 148 -3.58 -14.31 -15.03
C ILE A 148 -3.81 -12.86 -15.47
N GLU A 149 -4.45 -12.03 -14.64
CA GLU A 149 -4.70 -10.62 -14.92
C GLU A 149 -3.38 -9.87 -15.15
N MET A 150 -2.39 -10.08 -14.29
CA MET A 150 -1.07 -9.50 -14.41
C MET A 150 -0.36 -9.97 -15.68
N MET A 151 -0.46 -11.26 -16.06
CA MET A 151 0.10 -11.75 -17.32
C MET A 151 -0.51 -11.03 -18.53
N VAL A 152 -1.82 -10.81 -18.52
CA VAL A 152 -2.53 -10.13 -19.61
C VAL A 152 -2.20 -8.63 -19.65
N MET A 153 -2.22 -7.94 -18.52
CA MET A 153 -2.06 -6.47 -18.47
C MET A 153 -0.61 -6.01 -18.63
N THR A 154 0.36 -6.78 -18.13
CA THR A 154 1.79 -6.42 -18.18
C THR A 154 2.55 -7.07 -19.35
N GLY A 155 1.85 -7.89 -20.16
CA GLY A 155 2.45 -8.65 -21.26
C GLY A 155 3.41 -9.74 -20.78
N GLY A 156 3.14 -10.36 -19.63
CA GLY A 156 3.91 -11.48 -19.08
C GLY A 156 5.29 -11.09 -18.49
N LYS A 157 5.54 -9.80 -18.22
CA LYS A 157 6.83 -9.32 -17.67
C LYS A 157 7.03 -9.57 -16.18
N ARG A 158 6.09 -10.27 -15.52
CA ARG A 158 6.20 -10.56 -14.09
C ARG A 158 7.26 -11.64 -13.89
N GLU A 159 8.45 -11.27 -13.41
CA GLU A 159 9.43 -12.24 -12.97
C GLU A 159 8.92 -12.95 -11.71
N PRO A 160 8.90 -14.30 -11.66
CA PRO A 160 8.61 -15.01 -10.43
C PRO A 160 9.70 -14.67 -9.41
N ARG A 161 9.30 -14.07 -8.28
CA ARG A 161 10.21 -13.68 -7.19
C ARG A 161 11.02 -14.91 -6.75
N LYS A 162 12.33 -14.90 -7.00
CA LYS A 162 13.23 -16.06 -6.76
C LYS A 162 13.55 -16.31 -5.29
N ASN A 163 13.04 -15.50 -4.37
CA ASN A 163 13.14 -15.74 -2.94
C ASN A 163 11.81 -15.41 -2.29
N GLY A 164 11.15 -16.43 -1.73
CA GLY A 164 9.99 -16.31 -0.84
C GLY A 164 10.30 -15.60 0.47
N ARG A 165 10.75 -14.35 0.40
CA ARG A 165 10.74 -13.40 1.52
C ARG A 165 9.69 -12.36 1.21
N SER A 166 8.46 -12.78 1.48
CA SER A 166 7.24 -12.01 1.38
C SER A 166 7.37 -10.66 2.11
N PHE A 167 7.34 -9.56 1.37
CA PHE A 167 7.26 -8.22 1.94
C PHE A 167 5.78 -7.78 1.96
N PHE A 168 5.15 -8.09 3.11
CA PHE A 168 4.01 -7.48 3.80
C PHE A 168 2.76 -7.01 3.02
N VAL A 169 1.66 -7.73 3.24
CA VAL A 169 0.57 -7.32 4.16
C VAL A 169 0.11 -8.49 5.01
N ARG A 170 0.26 -8.35 6.32
CA ARG A 170 -0.39 -9.23 7.29
C ARG A 170 -1.51 -8.42 7.95
N LEU A 171 -2.74 -8.58 7.47
CA LEU A 171 -3.93 -8.16 8.20
C LEU A 171 -3.97 -8.97 9.50
N ALA A 172 -3.87 -8.28 10.64
CA ALA A 172 -3.72 -8.89 11.94
C ALA A 172 -4.98 -9.68 12.36
N SER A 173 -5.04 -10.96 11.98
CA SER A 173 -5.74 -11.99 12.74
C SER A 173 -4.75 -12.64 13.69
N ARG A 174 -5.22 -12.94 14.91
CA ARG A 174 -4.44 -13.24 16.11
C ARG A 174 -3.28 -14.24 15.89
N ALA A 175 -2.17 -13.94 16.56
CA ALA A 175 -0.90 -14.66 16.66
C ALA A 175 0.19 -14.26 15.63
N THR A 176 1.22 -13.62 16.19
CA THR A 176 2.65 -13.74 15.83
C THR A 176 3.27 -12.61 14.98
N ARG A 177 3.98 -11.74 15.74
CA ARG A 177 5.20 -10.94 15.47
C ARG A 177 5.40 -10.33 14.08
N LEU A 178 5.22 -9.00 14.02
CA LEU A 178 5.86 -8.12 13.06
C LEU A 178 7.38 -8.04 13.34
N ARG A 179 8.21 -8.33 12.33
CA ARG A 179 9.57 -7.77 12.23
C ARG A 179 9.45 -6.49 11.41
N VAL A 180 9.30 -5.38 12.11
CA VAL A 180 9.59 -4.04 11.57
C VAL A 180 11.12 -3.94 11.49
N CYS A 181 11.66 -3.62 10.33
CA CYS A 181 13.03 -3.12 10.21
C CYS A 181 13.09 -1.67 10.69
#